data_AF-A0A7W3LSL7-F1
#
_entry.id   AF-A0A7W3LSL7-F1
#
_cell.length_a   1.000
_cell.length_b   1.000
_cell.length_c   1.000
_cell.angle_alpha   90.00
_cell.angle_beta   90.00
_cell.angle_gamma   90.00
#
_symmetry.space_group_name_H-M   'P 1'
#
loop_
_entity.id
_entity.type
_entity.pdbx_description
1 polymer ?
#
loop_
_entity_poly.entity_id
_entity_poly.type
_entity_poly.pdbx_seq_one_letter_code
_entity_poly.pdbx_strand_id
1 'polypeptide(L)'
;MAPQISPSILSADFANLGADVERIADAADWVHVDVMDNHFVPNLTLGLPVVEALLKSSRLPLDCHLMIEDPDRWAPAYAEAGAGSVTIHAEAARAPVRTLRAIRAAGARASLGINPGTAVETYADLLGEVDMLLLMTVEPGFGGQSFLDMVLPKVRRARKLIRDADKPVWLQVDGGVSAETIERCAEAGADVFVAGSAVYGADDPAEAVRKLRAQAEAATANADWS
;
A
#
# COMPACT_ATOMS: atom_id res chain seq x y z
N MET A 1 -3.47 7.82 -14.43
CA MET A 1 -2.28 6.94 -14.37
C MET A 1 -2.75 5.51 -14.57
N ALA A 2 -1.94 4.62 -15.16
CA ALA A 2 -2.34 3.21 -15.27
C ALA A 2 -2.41 2.58 -13.87
N PRO A 3 -3.46 1.79 -13.55
CA PRO A 3 -3.57 1.02 -12.32
C PRO A 3 -2.32 0.18 -12.01
N GLN A 4 -1.88 0.21 -10.76
CA GLN A 4 -0.73 -0.55 -10.27
C GLN A 4 -1.16 -1.64 -9.29
N ILE A 5 -0.55 -2.82 -9.37
CA ILE A 5 -0.80 -3.95 -8.47
C ILE A 5 0.44 -4.20 -7.60
N SER A 6 0.23 -4.24 -6.30
CA SER A 6 1.27 -4.41 -5.27
C SER A 6 0.93 -5.63 -4.40
N PRO A 7 1.29 -6.87 -4.79
CA PRO A 7 0.94 -8.04 -3.99
C PRO A 7 1.57 -8.00 -2.60
N SER A 8 0.76 -8.30 -1.57
CA SER A 8 1.25 -8.32 -0.17
C SER A 8 1.84 -9.68 0.19
N ILE A 9 3.12 -9.66 0.56
CA ILE A 9 3.86 -10.86 1.00
C ILE A 9 3.40 -11.38 2.37
N LEU A 10 2.51 -10.66 3.06
CA LEU A 10 1.88 -11.17 4.28
C LEU A 10 1.09 -12.47 4.03
N SER A 11 0.68 -12.71 2.78
CA SER A 11 0.01 -13.94 2.34
C SER A 11 0.93 -14.94 1.61
N ALA A 12 2.23 -14.65 1.51
CA ALA A 12 3.22 -15.51 0.86
C ALA A 12 3.77 -16.58 1.82
N ASP A 13 4.56 -17.52 1.30
CA ASP A 13 5.33 -18.47 2.10
C ASP A 13 6.54 -17.77 2.73
N PHE A 14 6.45 -17.48 4.03
CA PHE A 14 7.51 -16.84 4.81
C PHE A 14 8.82 -17.65 4.82
N ALA A 15 8.77 -18.97 4.62
CA ALA A 15 9.99 -19.78 4.52
C ALA A 15 10.70 -19.60 3.17
N ASN A 16 10.00 -19.12 2.13
CA ASN A 16 10.48 -19.06 0.76
C ASN A 16 10.18 -17.71 0.05
N LEU A 17 10.14 -16.60 0.79
CA LEU A 17 9.73 -15.28 0.28
C LEU A 17 10.38 -14.86 -1.03
N GLY A 18 11.68 -15.10 -1.21
CA GLY A 18 12.38 -14.73 -2.45
C GLY A 18 11.84 -15.45 -3.68
N ALA A 19 11.44 -16.72 -3.54
CA ALA A 19 10.83 -17.48 -4.63
C ALA A 19 9.41 -16.97 -4.93
N ASP A 20 8.62 -16.63 -3.91
CA ASP A 20 7.28 -16.10 -4.09
C ASP A 20 7.27 -14.69 -4.69
N VAL A 21 8.24 -13.85 -4.35
CA VAL A 21 8.43 -12.55 -5.03
C VAL A 21 8.80 -12.74 -6.50
N GLU A 22 9.66 -13.71 -6.83
CA GLU A 22 10.02 -13.97 -8.23
C GLU A 22 8.81 -14.44 -9.06
N ARG A 23 7.87 -15.18 -8.46
CA ARG A 23 6.64 -15.64 -9.13
C ARG A 23 5.74 -14.52 -9.63
N ILE A 24 5.87 -13.29 -9.11
CA ILE A 24 5.08 -12.12 -9.54
C ILE A 24 5.89 -11.09 -10.34
N ALA A 25 7.20 -11.28 -10.47
CA ALA A 25 8.14 -10.24 -10.89
C ALA A 25 7.92 -9.70 -12.31
N ASP A 26 7.30 -10.48 -13.19
CA ASP A 26 7.00 -10.04 -14.57
C ASP A 26 5.57 -9.50 -14.74
N ALA A 27 4.77 -9.44 -13.66
CA ALA A 27 3.37 -9.04 -13.70
C ALA A 27 3.02 -7.89 -12.75
N ALA A 28 3.64 -7.84 -11.57
CA ALA A 28 3.38 -6.82 -10.54
C ALA A 28 4.26 -5.58 -10.73
N ASP A 29 3.84 -4.45 -10.16
CA ASP A 29 4.63 -3.20 -10.15
C ASP A 29 5.50 -3.08 -8.90
N TRP A 30 5.02 -3.65 -7.79
CA TRP A 30 5.62 -3.53 -6.47
C TRP A 30 5.50 -4.85 -5.70
N VAL A 31 6.31 -4.98 -4.66
CA VAL A 31 6.11 -5.97 -3.60
C VAL A 31 5.66 -5.21 -2.36
N HIS A 32 4.44 -5.43 -1.89
CA HIS A 32 3.94 -4.80 -0.68
C HIS A 32 4.42 -5.56 0.55
N VAL A 33 5.03 -4.84 1.50
CA VAL A 33 5.66 -5.42 2.68
C VAL A 33 5.06 -4.82 3.95
N ASP A 34 4.23 -5.60 4.62
CA ASP A 34 3.56 -5.25 5.86
C ASP A 34 4.46 -5.47 7.08
N VAL A 35 4.95 -4.37 7.65
CA VAL A 35 5.80 -4.37 8.86
C VAL A 35 4.92 -4.04 10.06
N MET A 36 4.88 -4.95 11.03
CA MET A 36 4.05 -4.83 12.23
C MET A 36 4.90 -5.09 13.48
N ASP A 37 4.67 -4.33 14.55
CA ASP A 37 5.52 -4.34 15.76
C ASP A 37 4.85 -4.86 17.02
N ASN A 38 3.63 -5.39 16.93
CA ASN A 38 2.81 -5.84 18.05
C ASN A 38 2.42 -4.75 19.07
N HIS A 39 2.55 -3.47 18.70
CA HIS A 39 2.13 -2.32 19.52
C HIS A 39 1.06 -1.51 18.81
N PHE A 40 1.34 -1.02 17.59
CA PHE A 40 0.34 -0.28 16.82
C PHE A 40 -0.79 -1.18 16.33
N VAL A 41 -0.45 -2.41 15.95
CA VAL A 41 -1.40 -3.49 15.63
C VAL A 41 -1.11 -4.72 16.48
N PRO A 42 -2.10 -5.59 16.77
CA PRO A 42 -1.92 -6.76 17.62
C PRO A 42 -1.29 -7.96 16.86
N ASN A 43 -0.23 -7.71 16.08
CA ASN A 43 0.49 -8.73 15.34
C ASN A 43 1.97 -8.33 15.14
N LEU A 44 2.86 -9.32 14.98
CA LEU A 44 4.29 -9.14 14.71
C LEU A 44 4.64 -9.89 13.43
N THR A 45 5.14 -9.20 12.41
CA THR A 45 5.47 -9.82 11.11
C THR A 45 6.97 -9.96 10.92
N LEU A 46 7.60 -8.90 10.41
CA LEU A 46 9.00 -8.83 10.02
C LEU A 46 9.52 -7.42 10.27
N GLY A 47 10.85 -7.26 10.23
CA GLY A 47 11.50 -5.96 10.39
C GLY A 47 12.47 -5.65 9.26
N LEU A 48 13.22 -4.57 9.44
CA LEU A 48 14.20 -4.08 8.47
C LEU A 48 15.18 -5.15 7.92
N PRO A 49 15.71 -6.12 8.72
CA PRO A 49 16.62 -7.14 8.18
C PRO A 49 15.99 -8.02 7.09
N VAL A 50 14.68 -8.27 7.14
CA VAL A 50 13.97 -9.04 6.10
C VAL A 50 13.77 -8.18 4.87
N VAL A 51 13.44 -6.89 5.04
CA VAL A 51 13.33 -5.93 3.93
C VAL A 51 14.67 -5.81 3.20
N GLU A 52 15.79 -5.67 3.92
CA GLU A 52 17.14 -5.64 3.32
C GLU A 52 17.49 -6.93 2.56
N ALA A 53 17.03 -8.08 3.05
CA ALA A 53 17.22 -9.35 2.35
C ALA A 53 16.40 -9.41 1.05
N LEU A 54 15.14 -8.95 1.09
CA LEU A 54 14.26 -8.87 -0.08
C LEU A 54 14.78 -7.87 -1.12
N LEU A 55 15.32 -6.72 -0.70
CA LEU A 55 15.91 -5.74 -1.62
C LEU A 55 17.08 -6.31 -2.43
N LYS A 56 17.79 -7.31 -1.90
CA LYS A 56 18.91 -7.98 -2.60
C LYS A 56 18.43 -9.04 -3.60
N SER A 57 17.23 -9.57 -3.43
CA SER A 57 16.70 -10.66 -4.24
C SER A 57 15.59 -10.25 -5.20
N SER A 58 14.85 -9.17 -4.91
CA SER A 58 13.72 -8.70 -5.70
C SER A 58 14.17 -7.89 -6.90
N ARG A 59 13.57 -8.18 -8.07
CA ARG A 59 13.64 -7.32 -9.26
C ARG A 59 12.67 -6.14 -9.20
N LEU A 60 11.63 -6.27 -8.38
CA LEU A 60 10.59 -5.25 -8.17
C LEU A 60 10.96 -4.34 -6.99
N PRO A 61 10.59 -3.05 -7.03
CA PRO A 61 10.73 -2.17 -5.89
C PRO A 61 9.81 -2.61 -4.74
N LEU A 62 10.26 -2.38 -3.50
CA LEU A 62 9.47 -2.69 -2.30
C LEU A 62 8.65 -1.48 -1.86
N ASP A 63 7.38 -1.73 -1.54
CA ASP A 63 6.44 -0.79 -0.94
C ASP A 63 6.22 -1.18 0.53
N CYS A 64 6.96 -0.52 1.43
CA CYS A 64 6.97 -0.88 2.85
C CYS A 64 5.89 -0.12 3.61
N HIS A 65 4.94 -0.87 4.17
CA HIS A 65 3.85 -0.34 4.98
C HIS A 65 4.13 -0.57 6.47
N LEU A 66 4.41 0.51 7.18
CA LEU A 66 4.82 0.49 8.58
C LEU A 66 3.62 0.67 9.51
N MET A 67 3.03 -0.45 9.92
CA MET A 67 2.03 -0.56 10.99
C MET A 67 2.72 -0.70 12.35
N ILE A 68 3.45 0.35 12.74
CA ILE A 68 4.31 0.36 13.94
C ILE A 68 4.07 1.61 14.79
N GLU A 69 4.39 1.51 16.08
CA GLU A 69 4.51 2.65 16.97
C GLU A 69 5.80 3.43 16.68
N ASP A 70 5.74 4.75 16.88
CA ASP A 70 6.86 5.68 16.68
C ASP A 70 7.51 5.59 15.27
N PRO A 71 6.72 5.64 14.18
CA PRO A 71 7.26 5.55 12.82
C PRO A 71 8.23 6.70 12.50
N ASP A 72 8.14 7.83 13.21
CA ASP A 72 9.06 8.96 13.07
C ASP A 72 10.52 8.59 13.32
N ARG A 73 10.77 7.57 14.15
CA ARG A 73 12.08 7.04 14.44
C ARG A 73 12.52 5.99 13.44
N TRP A 74 11.62 5.09 13.06
CA TRP A 74 11.98 3.86 12.35
C TRP A 74 11.88 3.97 10.83
N ALA A 75 10.92 4.73 10.32
CA ALA A 75 10.63 4.81 8.89
C ALA A 75 11.81 5.28 8.01
N PRO A 76 12.63 6.26 8.42
CA PRO A 76 13.77 6.70 7.61
C PRO A 76 14.74 5.57 7.25
N ALA A 77 14.96 4.62 8.16
CA ALA A 77 15.90 3.51 7.93
C ALA A 77 15.44 2.57 6.81
N TYR A 78 14.12 2.41 6.59
CA TYR A 78 13.60 1.62 5.47
C TYR A 78 13.86 2.30 4.12
N ALA A 79 13.71 3.63 4.08
CA ALA A 79 14.02 4.41 2.89
C ALA A 79 15.53 4.40 2.60
N GLU A 80 16.37 4.59 3.62
CA GLU A 80 17.83 4.53 3.51
C GLU A 80 18.35 3.16 3.06
N ALA A 81 17.67 2.08 3.45
CA ALA A 81 17.98 0.72 2.99
C ALA A 81 17.68 0.52 1.48
N GLY A 82 16.84 1.36 0.88
CA GLY A 82 16.49 1.32 -0.54
C GLY A 82 15.05 0.89 -0.84
N ALA A 83 14.14 0.92 0.14
CA ALA A 83 12.71 0.74 -0.15
C ALA A 83 12.23 1.80 -1.15
N GLY A 84 11.43 1.40 -2.14
CA GLY A 84 10.95 2.34 -3.16
C GLY A 84 9.79 3.21 -2.67
N SER A 85 9.04 2.74 -1.68
CA SER A 85 7.99 3.49 -0.96
C SER A 85 8.03 3.13 0.52
N VAL A 86 7.80 4.11 1.39
CA VAL A 86 7.61 3.90 2.83
C VAL A 86 6.36 4.63 3.29
N THR A 87 5.40 3.85 3.79
CA THR A 87 4.12 4.32 4.30
C THR A 87 4.11 4.32 5.82
N ILE A 88 3.85 5.49 6.43
CA ILE A 88 3.65 5.63 7.88
C ILE A 88 2.17 5.89 8.17
N HIS A 89 1.66 5.44 9.31
CA HIS A 89 0.29 5.76 9.74
C HIS A 89 0.18 7.15 10.35
N ALA A 90 -0.83 7.89 9.91
CA ALA A 90 -1.11 9.24 10.42
C ALA A 90 -1.47 9.20 11.93
N GLU A 91 -2.08 8.11 12.38
CA GLU A 91 -2.48 7.83 13.75
C GLU A 91 -1.29 7.54 14.68
N ALA A 92 -0.14 7.13 14.12
CA ALA A 92 1.05 6.77 14.89
C ALA A 92 2.13 7.88 14.87
N ALA A 93 2.19 8.66 13.79
CA ALA A 93 3.21 9.70 13.61
C ALA A 93 2.97 10.91 14.52
N ARG A 94 4.02 11.38 15.21
CA ARG A 94 3.96 12.61 16.03
C ARG A 94 4.41 13.84 15.24
N ALA A 95 5.28 13.65 14.25
CA ALA A 95 5.80 14.71 13.39
C ALA A 95 5.81 14.28 11.91
N PRO A 96 4.64 13.96 11.32
CA PRO A 96 4.54 13.34 10.00
C PRO A 96 5.27 14.10 8.90
N VAL A 97 5.20 15.44 8.87
CA VAL A 97 5.90 16.26 7.86
C VAL A 97 7.42 16.05 7.88
N ARG A 98 8.03 15.99 9.09
CA ARG A 98 9.47 15.77 9.22
C ARG A 98 9.84 14.39 8.70
N THR A 99 9.05 13.39 9.07
CA THR A 99 9.28 11.98 8.71
C THR A 99 9.10 11.73 7.22
N LEU A 100 8.02 12.25 6.62
CA LEU A 100 7.76 12.16 5.18
C LEU A 100 8.87 12.82 4.36
N ARG A 101 9.36 14.00 4.78
CA ARG A 101 10.50 14.65 4.12
C ARG A 101 11.80 13.87 4.27
N ALA A 102 12.03 13.21 5.40
CA ALA A 102 13.20 12.35 5.58
C ALA A 102 13.14 11.13 4.64
N ILE A 103 11.98 10.48 4.52
CA ILE A 103 11.75 9.38 3.57
C ILE A 103 12.04 9.84 2.14
N ARG A 104 11.48 10.99 1.73
CA ARG A 104 11.72 11.55 0.39
C ARG A 104 13.19 11.91 0.16
N ALA A 105 13.87 12.48 1.16
CA ALA A 105 15.28 12.84 1.06
C ALA A 105 16.20 11.61 0.90
N ALA A 106 15.79 10.45 1.42
CA ALA A 106 16.47 9.17 1.23
C ALA A 106 16.15 8.51 -0.13
N GLY A 107 15.27 9.10 -0.95
CA GLY A 107 14.97 8.66 -2.32
C GLY A 107 13.75 7.75 -2.47
N ALA A 108 13.04 7.44 -1.38
CA ALA A 108 11.81 6.67 -1.41
C ALA A 108 10.58 7.58 -1.60
N ARG A 109 9.48 7.02 -2.12
CA ARG A 109 8.17 7.69 -2.07
C ARG A 109 7.70 7.79 -0.62
N ALA A 110 7.33 8.99 -0.19
CA ALA A 110 6.83 9.26 1.15
C ALA A 110 5.31 9.11 1.20
N SER A 111 4.82 8.14 1.94
CA SER A 111 3.41 7.72 1.88
C SER A 111 2.74 7.81 3.26
N LEU A 112 1.43 8.12 3.27
CA LEU A 112 0.65 8.25 4.51
C LEU A 112 -0.53 7.26 4.52
N GLY A 113 -0.56 6.38 5.51
CA GLY A 113 -1.63 5.43 5.78
C GLY A 113 -2.72 6.02 6.68
N ILE A 114 -3.98 5.65 6.42
CA ILE A 114 -5.15 6.08 7.19
C ILE A 114 -6.10 4.89 7.43
N ASN A 115 -6.38 4.61 8.70
CA ASN A 115 -7.25 3.53 9.15
C ASN A 115 -8.72 3.72 8.74
N PRO A 116 -9.55 2.65 8.73
CA PRO A 116 -10.95 2.73 8.29
C PRO A 116 -11.76 3.80 9.02
N GLY A 117 -11.60 3.89 10.34
CA GLY A 117 -12.30 4.83 11.22
C GLY A 117 -11.78 6.28 11.20
N THR A 118 -10.65 6.54 10.55
CA THR A 118 -10.03 7.86 10.53
C THR A 118 -10.48 8.66 9.30
N ALA A 119 -10.91 9.90 9.52
CA ALA A 119 -11.32 10.82 8.46
C ALA A 119 -10.12 11.28 7.62
N VAL A 120 -10.23 11.23 6.29
CA VAL A 120 -9.15 11.61 5.37
C VAL A 120 -9.00 13.13 5.26
N GLU A 121 -10.09 13.86 5.44
CA GLU A 121 -10.17 15.31 5.33
C GLU A 121 -9.24 16.03 6.32
N THR A 122 -9.00 15.42 7.48
CA THR A 122 -8.05 15.91 8.50
C THR A 122 -6.63 16.10 7.96
N TYR A 123 -6.27 15.36 6.90
CA TYR A 123 -4.92 15.35 6.33
C TYR A 123 -4.83 16.04 4.97
N ALA A 124 -5.86 16.78 4.55
CA ALA A 124 -5.87 17.47 3.26
C ALA A 124 -4.66 18.40 3.07
N ASP A 125 -4.27 19.14 4.11
CA ASP A 125 -3.13 20.06 4.06
C ASP A 125 -1.77 19.33 3.97
N LEU A 126 -1.72 18.03 4.28
CA LEU A 126 -0.52 17.21 4.14
C LEU A 126 -0.35 16.63 2.73
N LEU A 127 -1.31 16.81 1.82
CA LEU A 127 -1.21 16.28 0.45
C LEU A 127 0.02 16.78 -0.30
N GLY A 128 0.55 17.96 0.04
CA GLY A 128 1.80 18.48 -0.53
C GLY A 128 3.07 17.77 -0.03
N GLU A 129 2.98 17.00 1.06
CA GLU A 129 4.10 16.29 1.67
C GLU A 129 4.14 14.80 1.32
N VAL A 130 3.09 14.25 0.71
CA VAL A 130 2.98 12.82 0.38
C VAL A 130 3.07 12.58 -1.13
N ASP A 131 3.62 11.43 -1.51
CA ASP A 131 3.68 10.94 -2.88
C ASP A 131 2.61 9.87 -3.15
N MET A 132 2.07 9.26 -2.08
CA MET A 132 0.98 8.28 -2.10
C MET A 132 0.18 8.35 -0.78
N LEU A 133 -1.14 8.19 -0.89
CA LEU A 133 -2.05 8.03 0.25
C LEU A 133 -2.55 6.59 0.27
N LEU A 134 -2.36 5.88 1.38
CA LEU A 134 -2.88 4.53 1.60
C LEU A 134 -4.13 4.59 2.47
N LEU A 135 -5.24 4.07 1.96
CA LEU A 135 -6.47 3.89 2.71
C LEU A 135 -6.67 2.42 3.05
N MET A 136 -6.67 2.12 4.34
CA MET A 136 -7.01 0.78 4.82
C MET A 136 -8.49 0.50 4.52
N THR A 137 -8.74 -0.68 3.95
CA THR A 137 -10.07 -1.21 3.61
C THR A 137 -10.43 -2.45 4.43
N VAL A 138 -9.60 -2.77 5.43
CA VAL A 138 -9.83 -3.68 6.57
C VAL A 138 -9.19 -3.05 7.81
N GLU A 139 -9.44 -3.59 9.00
CA GLU A 139 -8.65 -3.18 10.17
C GLU A 139 -7.20 -3.70 10.01
N PRO A 140 -6.18 -2.85 10.19
CA PRO A 140 -4.78 -3.27 10.00
C PRO A 140 -4.38 -4.37 10.99
N GLY A 141 -3.52 -5.28 10.54
CA GLY A 141 -2.90 -6.30 11.41
C GLY A 141 -2.92 -7.72 10.87
N PHE A 142 -3.85 -8.10 9.99
CA PHE A 142 -3.96 -9.47 9.49
C PHE A 142 -4.35 -9.53 8.01
N GLY A 143 -3.78 -10.50 7.28
CA GLY A 143 -4.21 -10.84 5.93
C GLY A 143 -5.53 -11.64 5.92
N GLY A 144 -6.16 -11.74 4.74
CA GLY A 144 -7.36 -12.58 4.54
C GLY A 144 -8.67 -12.03 5.12
N GLN A 145 -8.67 -10.80 5.61
CA GLN A 145 -9.88 -10.14 6.11
C GLN A 145 -10.82 -9.71 4.98
N SER A 146 -12.12 -9.66 5.27
CA SER A 146 -13.15 -9.23 4.33
C SER A 146 -13.14 -7.72 4.14
N PHE A 147 -13.26 -7.29 2.88
CA PHE A 147 -13.34 -5.88 2.49
C PHE A 147 -14.46 -5.12 3.21
N LEU A 148 -14.16 -3.93 3.73
CA LEU A 148 -15.13 -3.06 4.40
C LEU A 148 -15.75 -2.06 3.41
N ASP A 149 -16.91 -2.40 2.82
CA ASP A 149 -17.60 -1.53 1.85
C ASP A 149 -17.85 -0.09 2.33
N MET A 150 -17.98 0.11 3.65
CA MET A 150 -18.12 1.43 4.26
C MET A 150 -16.97 2.40 3.99
N VAL A 151 -15.81 1.93 3.53
CA VAL A 151 -14.64 2.77 3.23
C VAL A 151 -14.69 3.38 1.82
N LEU A 152 -15.50 2.86 0.90
CA LEU A 152 -15.57 3.37 -0.49
C LEU A 152 -15.93 4.87 -0.56
N PRO A 153 -16.86 5.41 0.26
CA PRO A 153 -17.05 6.85 0.35
C PRO A 153 -15.79 7.62 0.77
N LYS A 154 -14.93 7.06 1.64
CA LYS A 154 -13.63 7.67 2.03
C LYS A 154 -12.67 7.72 0.84
N VAL A 155 -12.61 6.65 0.03
CA VAL A 155 -11.80 6.59 -1.20
C VAL A 155 -12.21 7.70 -2.19
N ARG A 156 -13.53 7.87 -2.43
CA ARG A 156 -14.05 8.95 -3.30
C ARG A 156 -13.67 10.34 -2.80
N ARG A 157 -13.80 10.58 -1.49
CA ARG A 157 -13.44 11.85 -0.87
C ARG A 157 -11.94 12.12 -0.98
N ALA A 158 -11.10 11.11 -0.73
CA ALA A 158 -9.65 11.21 -0.91
C ALA A 158 -9.26 11.56 -2.35
N ARG A 159 -9.84 10.86 -3.34
CA ARG A 159 -9.60 11.16 -4.76
C ARG A 159 -10.01 12.59 -5.11
N LYS A 160 -11.14 13.07 -4.58
CA LYS A 160 -11.55 14.47 -4.77
C LYS A 160 -10.52 15.44 -4.19
N LEU A 161 -10.06 15.22 -2.95
CA LEU A 161 -9.05 16.08 -2.32
C LEU A 161 -7.75 16.12 -3.13
N ILE A 162 -7.28 14.97 -3.62
CA ILE A 162 -6.09 14.86 -4.47
C ILE A 162 -6.26 15.68 -5.76
N ARG A 163 -7.42 15.56 -6.42
CA ARG A 163 -7.73 16.33 -7.64
C ARG A 163 -7.82 17.82 -7.38
N ASP A 164 -8.51 18.24 -6.33
CA ASP A 164 -8.66 19.65 -5.97
C ASP A 164 -7.32 20.31 -5.63
N ALA A 165 -6.38 19.55 -5.05
CA ALA A 165 -5.03 20.00 -4.72
C ALA A 165 -4.09 20.06 -5.94
N ASP A 166 -4.50 19.50 -7.09
CA ASP A 166 -3.70 19.37 -8.31
C ASP A 166 -2.31 18.77 -8.04
N LYS A 167 -2.27 17.66 -7.29
CA LYS A 167 -1.04 16.96 -6.91
C LYS A 167 -0.96 15.57 -7.54
N PRO A 168 0.23 15.11 -7.95
CA PRO A 168 0.43 13.77 -8.50
C PRO A 168 0.52 12.70 -7.38
N VAL A 169 -0.44 12.70 -6.46
CA VAL A 169 -0.52 11.74 -5.33
C VAL A 169 -1.24 10.48 -5.79
N TRP A 170 -0.62 9.33 -5.55
CA TRP A 170 -1.25 8.03 -5.78
C TRP A 170 -2.25 7.71 -4.68
N LEU A 171 -3.32 6.99 -5.00
CA LEU A 171 -4.32 6.55 -4.04
C LEU A 171 -4.32 5.02 -3.98
N GLN A 172 -3.70 4.51 -2.92
CA GLN A 172 -3.60 3.10 -2.62
C GLN A 172 -4.73 2.62 -1.72
N VAL A 173 -5.19 1.39 -1.94
CA VAL A 173 -6.07 0.66 -1.02
C VAL A 173 -5.43 -0.67 -0.60
N ASP A 174 -5.59 -1.03 0.67
CA ASP A 174 -5.10 -2.29 1.23
C ASP A 174 -6.13 -2.95 2.16
N GLY A 175 -6.40 -4.23 1.88
CA GLY A 175 -7.30 -5.07 2.65
C GLY A 175 -8.47 -5.62 1.86
N GLY A 176 -8.54 -6.94 1.67
CA GLY A 176 -9.67 -7.59 1.01
C GLY A 176 -9.83 -7.26 -0.48
N VAL A 177 -8.78 -6.78 -1.15
CA VAL A 177 -8.77 -6.58 -2.60
C VAL A 177 -8.70 -7.92 -3.33
N SER A 178 -9.66 -8.17 -4.21
CA SER A 178 -9.82 -9.39 -5.00
C SER A 178 -10.54 -9.06 -6.31
N ALA A 179 -10.77 -10.08 -7.15
CA ALA A 179 -11.54 -9.92 -8.38
C ALA A 179 -12.99 -9.42 -8.16
N GLU A 180 -13.53 -9.55 -6.94
CA GLU A 180 -14.87 -9.11 -6.56
C GLU A 180 -14.92 -7.66 -6.03
N THR A 181 -13.79 -7.10 -5.61
CA THR A 181 -13.73 -5.80 -4.90
C THR A 181 -12.89 -4.76 -5.65
N ILE A 182 -11.96 -5.19 -6.52
CA ILE A 182 -11.02 -4.29 -7.19
C ILE A 182 -11.71 -3.26 -8.09
N GLU A 183 -12.75 -3.67 -8.83
CA GLU A 183 -13.52 -2.77 -9.70
C GLU A 183 -14.15 -1.63 -8.90
N ARG A 184 -14.79 -1.95 -7.76
CA ARG A 184 -15.40 -0.96 -6.86
C ARG A 184 -14.38 -0.01 -6.26
N CYS A 185 -13.17 -0.48 -5.97
CA CYS A 185 -12.07 0.35 -5.50
C CYS A 185 -11.58 1.31 -6.58
N ALA A 186 -11.40 0.82 -7.81
CA ALA A 186 -11.01 1.61 -8.97
C ALA A 186 -12.07 2.67 -9.30
N GLU A 187 -13.34 2.29 -9.39
CA GLU A 187 -14.46 3.23 -9.58
C GLU A 187 -14.51 4.30 -8.49
N ALA A 188 -14.19 3.94 -7.24
CA ALA A 188 -14.18 4.88 -6.13
C ALA A 188 -13.00 5.85 -6.14
N GLY A 189 -11.94 5.59 -6.90
CA GLY A 189 -10.80 6.50 -6.99
C GLY A 189 -9.43 5.85 -6.88
N ALA A 190 -9.29 4.59 -6.48
CA ALA A 190 -7.98 3.99 -6.25
C ALA A 190 -7.23 3.76 -7.57
N ASP A 191 -5.90 3.94 -7.56
CA ASP A 191 -5.01 3.63 -8.68
C ASP A 191 -3.83 2.72 -8.30
N VAL A 192 -3.68 2.38 -7.02
CA VAL A 192 -2.73 1.37 -6.53
C VAL A 192 -3.48 0.37 -5.66
N PHE A 193 -3.29 -0.93 -5.90
CA PHE A 193 -4.09 -1.99 -5.27
C PHE A 193 -3.18 -3.01 -4.58
N VAL A 194 -3.33 -3.13 -3.25
CA VAL A 194 -2.64 -4.16 -2.48
C VAL A 194 -3.51 -5.41 -2.38
N ALA A 195 -2.98 -6.55 -2.83
CA ALA A 195 -3.69 -7.82 -2.84
C ALA A 195 -2.79 -8.97 -2.37
N GLY A 196 -3.08 -9.54 -1.19
CA GLY A 196 -2.33 -10.66 -0.63
C GLY A 196 -2.90 -12.02 -1.07
N SER A 197 -3.93 -12.48 -0.36
CA SER A 197 -4.51 -13.82 -0.53
C SER A 197 -5.07 -14.08 -1.94
N ALA A 198 -5.61 -13.06 -2.60
CA ALA A 198 -6.10 -13.16 -3.98
C ALA A 198 -4.98 -13.46 -5.01
N VAL A 199 -3.72 -13.17 -4.67
CA VAL A 199 -2.55 -13.42 -5.53
C VAL A 199 -1.82 -14.67 -5.08
N TYR A 200 -1.34 -14.71 -3.84
CA TYR A 200 -0.51 -15.83 -3.35
C TYR A 200 -1.31 -17.10 -3.04
N GLY A 201 -2.63 -17.00 -2.90
CA GLY A 201 -3.53 -18.16 -2.81
C GLY A 201 -3.90 -18.78 -4.16
N ALA A 202 -3.48 -18.18 -5.28
CA ALA A 202 -3.75 -18.70 -6.62
C ALA A 202 -2.65 -19.67 -7.09
N ASP A 203 -3.02 -20.59 -7.99
CA ASP A 203 -2.06 -21.52 -8.61
C ASP A 203 -0.95 -20.77 -9.37
N ASP A 204 -1.34 -19.71 -10.10
CA ASP A 204 -0.44 -18.81 -10.84
C ASP A 204 -0.60 -17.36 -10.33
N PRO A 205 0.28 -16.91 -9.41
CA PRO A 205 0.26 -15.54 -8.89
C PRO A 205 0.43 -14.45 -9.97
N ALA A 206 1.27 -14.68 -10.99
CA ALA A 206 1.46 -13.69 -12.05
C ALA A 206 0.18 -13.53 -12.89
N GLU A 207 -0.53 -14.62 -13.16
CA GLU A 207 -1.81 -14.58 -13.84
C GLU A 207 -2.90 -13.92 -13.00
N ALA A 208 -2.91 -14.17 -11.68
CA ALA A 208 -3.81 -13.47 -10.76
C ALA A 208 -3.58 -11.94 -10.81
N VAL A 209 -2.31 -11.50 -10.78
CA VAL A 209 -1.95 -10.08 -10.92
C VAL A 209 -2.44 -9.49 -12.24
N ARG A 210 -2.21 -10.18 -13.37
CA ARG A 210 -2.67 -9.71 -14.70
C ARG A 210 -4.18 -9.55 -14.77
N LYS A 211 -4.94 -10.51 -14.22
CA LYS A 211 -6.41 -10.44 -14.18
C LYS A 211 -6.91 -9.27 -13.35
N LEU A 212 -6.34 -9.09 -12.15
CA LEU A 212 -6.68 -7.96 -11.28
C LEU A 212 -6.39 -6.62 -11.97
N ARG A 213 -5.21 -6.49 -12.59
CA ARG A 213 -4.84 -5.29 -13.36
C ARG A 213 -5.84 -4.99 -14.47
N ALA A 214 -6.20 -5.99 -15.28
CA ALA A 214 -7.14 -5.80 -16.39
C ALA A 214 -8.53 -5.33 -15.91
N GLN A 215 -9.03 -5.87 -14.80
CA GLN A 215 -10.29 -5.40 -14.19
C GLN A 215 -10.17 -3.96 -13.70
N ALA A 216 -9.08 -3.63 -12.99
CA ALA A 216 -8.84 -2.28 -12.51
C ALA A 216 -8.73 -1.26 -13.66
N GLU A 217 -8.04 -1.62 -14.76
CA GLU A 217 -7.92 -0.80 -15.97
C GLU A 217 -9.28 -0.55 -16.62
N ALA A 218 -10.09 -1.58 -16.80
CA ALA A 218 -11.43 -1.47 -17.37
C ALA A 218 -12.35 -0.59 -16.51
N ALA A 219 -12.31 -0.75 -15.18
CA ALA A 219 -13.08 0.06 -14.26
C ALA A 219 -12.61 1.52 -14.23
N THR A 220 -11.30 1.74 -14.19
CA THR A 220 -10.69 3.10 -14.17
C THR A 220 -11.03 3.87 -15.43
N ALA A 221 -10.97 3.24 -16.61
CA ALA A 221 -11.28 3.88 -17.89
C ALA A 221 -12.71 4.43 -17.99
N ASN A 222 -13.63 3.93 -17.16
CA ASN A 222 -15.02 4.37 -17.10
C ASN A 222 -15.30 5.31 -15.92
N ALA A 223 -14.32 5.59 -15.07
CA ALA A 223 -14.51 6.35 -13.85
C ALA A 223 -14.43 7.87 -14.09
N ASP A 224 -15.26 8.63 -13.38
CA ASP A 224 -15.41 10.08 -13.50
C ASP A 224 -14.20 10.90 -13.00
N TRP A 225 -13.29 10.24 -12.28
CA TRP A 225 -12.07 10.82 -11.73
C TRP A 225 -10.84 10.61 -12.60
N SER A 226 -10.92 9.71 -13.59
CA SER A 226 -9.78 9.27 -14.41
C SER A 226 -9.24 10.34 -15.37
#